data_AF-A0A1C6J2P2-F1
#
_entry.id   AF-A0A1C6J2P2-F1
#
_cell.length_a   1.000
_cell.length_b   1.000
_cell.length_c   1.000
_cell.angle_alpha   90.00
_cell.angle_beta   90.00
_cell.angle_gamma   90.00
#
_symmetry.space_group_name_H-M   'P 1'
#
loop_
_entity.id
_entity.type
_entity.pdbx_description
1 polymer ?
#
loop_
_entity_poly.entity_id
_entity_poly.type
_entity_poly.pdbx_seq_one_letter_code
_entity_poly.pdbx_strand_id
1 'polypeptide(L)' 'MFIGREAELQFLNDKYEENKGQLIVLYGRRRVGKTETLREFCKGKSHIFFSCTQTTDRM' A
#
# COMPACT_ATOMS: atom_id res chain seq x y z
N MET A 1 -8.71 -12.96 -7.86
CA MET A 1 -7.48 -13.12 -8.65
C MET A 1 -6.91 -11.72 -8.87
N PHE A 2 -5.73 -11.42 -8.32
CA PHE A 2 -5.03 -10.15 -8.51
C PHE A 2 -4.03 -10.35 -9.66
N ILE A 3 -4.02 -9.47 -10.66
CA ILE A 3 -3.27 -9.66 -11.91
C ILE A 3 -2.26 -8.53 -12.07
N GLY A 4 -1.02 -8.89 -12.38
CA GLY A 4 0.09 -7.95 -12.51
C GLY A 4 0.58 -7.40 -11.16
N ARG A 5 1.38 -6.33 -11.22
CA ARG A 5 2.02 -5.68 -10.06
C ARG A 5 3.00 -6.56 -9.27
N GLU A 6 3.53 -7.60 -9.89
CA GLU A 6 4.50 -8.52 -9.27
C GLU A 6 5.74 -7.77 -8.78
N ALA A 7 6.27 -6.84 -9.57
CA ALA A 7 7.42 -6.02 -9.21
C ALA A 7 7.15 -5.13 -8.00
N GLU A 8 5.98 -4.47 -7.95
CA GLU A 8 5.60 -3.62 -6.82
C GLU A 8 5.35 -4.42 -5.54
N LEU A 9 4.71 -5.60 -5.65
CA LEU A 9 4.53 -6.49 -4.51
C LEU A 9 5.86 -7.04 -4.00
N GLN A 10 6.76 -7.45 -4.90
CA GLN A 10 8.09 -7.92 -4.53
C GLN A 10 8.86 -6.81 -3.80
N PHE A 11 8.88 -5.59 -4.34
CA PHE A 11 9.50 -4.45 -3.69
C PHE A 11 8.94 -4.21 -2.27
N LEU A 12 7.62 -4.25 -2.10
CA LEU A 12 7.00 -4.06 -0.77
C LEU A 12 7.36 -5.19 0.20
N ASN A 13 7.40 -6.44 -0.26
CA ASN A 13 7.79 -7.59 0.56
C ASN A 13 9.27 -7.51 0.95
N ASP A 14 10.17 -7.23 0.00
CA ASP A 14 11.60 -7.08 0.28
C ASP A 14 11.85 -6.00 1.34
N LYS A 15 11.15 -4.87 1.22
CA LYS A 15 11.23 -3.78 2.21
C LYS A 15 10.61 -4.11 3.56
N TYR A 16 9.64 -5.00 3.61
CA TYR A 16 9.03 -5.47 4.84
C TYR A 16 9.95 -6.43 5.63
N GLU A 17 10.72 -7.25 4.93
CA GLU A 17 11.66 -8.21 5.55
C GLU A 17 12.98 -7.54 6.00
N GLU A 18 13.31 -6.35 5.48
CA GLU A 18 14.47 -5.59 5.91
C GLU A 18 14.33 -5.13 7.38
N ASN A 19 15.30 -5.45 8.26
CA ASN A 19 15.29 -5.05 9.67
C ASN A 19 15.69 -3.57 9.89
N LYS A 20 14.95 -2.65 9.27
CA LYS A 20 15.11 -1.19 9.40
C LYS A 20 13.80 -0.46 9.07
N GLY A 21 13.59 0.69 9.72
CA GLY A 21 12.40 1.50 9.47
C GLY A 21 12.27 1.95 8.01
N GLN A 22 11.08 1.79 7.43
CA GLN A 22 10.74 2.20 6.06
C GLN A 22 9.58 3.20 6.05
N LEU A 23 9.68 4.23 5.21
CA LEU A 23 8.56 5.10 4.83
C LEU A 23 8.40 5.02 3.31
N ILE A 24 7.30 4.40 2.87
CA ILE A 24 7.05 4.15 1.45
C ILE A 24 5.84 4.98 1.00
N VAL A 25 6.02 5.77 -0.06
CA VAL A 25 4.95 6.56 -0.67
C VAL A 25 4.54 5.92 -1.98
N LEU A 26 3.33 5.34 -2.01
CA LEU A 26 2.76 4.76 -3.23
C LEU A 26 1.93 5.82 -3.97
N TYR A 27 2.45 6.36 -5.07
CA TYR A 27 1.81 7.42 -5.85
C TYR A 27 1.35 6.94 -7.23
N GLY A 28 0.47 7.72 -7.88
CA GLY A 28 -0.04 7.42 -9.23
C GLY A 28 -1.45 7.96 -9.46
N ARG A 29 -1.98 7.80 -10.68
CA ARG A 29 -3.30 8.32 -11.07
C ARG A 29 -4.45 7.71 -10.25
N ARG A 30 -5.60 8.38 -10.22
CA ARG A 30 -6.83 7.85 -9.59
C ARG A 30 -7.24 6.54 -10.28
N ARG A 31 -7.67 5.53 -9.50
CA ARG A 31 -8.13 4.20 -9.97
C ARG A 31 -7.09 3.28 -10.63
N VAL A 32 -5.78 3.54 -10.51
CA VAL A 32 -4.73 2.62 -11.03
C VAL A 32 -4.48 1.37 -10.17
N GLY A 33 -5.25 1.17 -9.09
CA GLY A 33 -5.12 -0.01 -8.23
C GLY A 33 -4.16 0.12 -7.04
N LYS A 34 -3.77 1.34 -6.64
CA LYS A 34 -2.87 1.55 -5.48
C LYS A 34 -3.39 0.92 -4.19
N THR A 35 -4.64 1.22 -3.84
CA THR A 35 -5.32 0.66 -2.65
C THR A 35 -5.38 -0.86 -2.71
N GLU A 36 -5.66 -1.42 -3.89
CA GLU A 36 -5.75 -2.87 -4.06
C GLU A 36 -4.37 -3.54 -3.93
N THR A 37 -3.32 -2.91 -4.46
CA THR A 37 -1.93 -3.39 -4.31
C THR A 37 -1.53 -3.44 -2.82
N LEU A 38 -1.87 -2.43 -2.03
CA LEU A 38 -1.62 -2.42 -0.59
C LEU A 38 -2.45 -3.48 0.14
N ARG A 39 -3.73 -3.67 -0.24
CA ARG A 39 -4.57 -4.74 0.34
C ARG A 39 -3.99 -6.12 0.06
N GLU A 40 -3.51 -6.37 -1.16
CA GLU A 40 -2.87 -7.62 -1.53
C GLU A 40 -1.57 -7.84 -0.73
N PHE A 41 -0.70 -6.83 -0.68
CA PHE A 41 0.53 -6.86 0.11
C PHE A 41 0.28 -7.19 1.59
N CYS A 42 -0.80 -6.67 2.17
CA CYS A 42 -1.12 -6.86 3.59
C CYS A 42 -1.72 -8.24 3.92
N LYS A 43 -2.08 -9.07 2.94
CA LYS A 43 -2.65 -10.40 3.21
C LYS A 43 -1.66 -11.26 3.99
N GLY A 44 -2.15 -11.90 5.06
CA GLY A 44 -1.33 -12.75 5.93
C GLY A 44 -0.35 -12.01 6.84
N LYS A 45 -0.35 -10.67 6.82
CA LYS A 45 0.52 -9.83 7.67
C LYS A 45 -0.32 -9.12 8.74
N SER A 46 0.22 -8.95 9.94
CA SER A 46 -0.41 -8.07 10.94
C SER A 46 -0.26 -6.62 10.50
N HIS A 47 -1.37 -5.91 10.30
CA HIS A 47 -1.34 -4.54 9.78
C HIS A 47 -2.56 -3.75 10.27
N ILE A 48 -2.43 -2.42 10.24
CA ILE A 48 -3.54 -1.49 10.42
C ILE A 48 -3.74 -0.75 9.10
N PHE A 49 -4.97 -0.72 8.60
CA PHE A 49 -5.32 -0.01 7.37
C PHE A 49 -6.19 1.21 7.69
N PHE A 50 -5.62 2.41 7.53
CA PHE A 50 -6.37 3.66 7.66
C PHE A 50 -6.74 4.21 6.29
N SER A 51 -8.04 4.47 6.10
CA SER A 51 -8.55 5.15 4.91
C SER A 51 -8.94 6.57 5.28
N CYS A 52 -8.19 7.55 4.81
CA CYS A 52 -8.55 8.95 4.96
C CYS A 52 -9.30 9.42 3.72
N THR A 53 -10.50 9.94 3.92
CA THR A 53 -11.17 10.72 2.89
C THR A 53 -10.67 12.15 3.01
N GLN A 54 -10.35 12.80 1.89
CA GLN A 54 -10.10 14.24 1.94
C GLN A 54 -11.38 14.92 2.42
N THR A 55 -11.32 15.58 3.56
CA THR A 55 -12.39 16.40 4.10
C THR A 55 -11.95 17.85 4.07
N THR A 56 -12.89 18.76 3.84
CA THR A 56 -12.66 20.18 4.07
C THR A 56 -12.42 20.40 5.56
N ASP A 57 -11.53 21.34 5.90
CA ASP A 57 -11.35 21.74 7.28
C ASP A 57 -12.70 22.22 7.86
N ARG A 58 -13.05 21.75 9.05
CA ARG A 58 -14.26 22.22 9.73
C ARG A 58 -13.87 23.48 10.50
N MET A 59 -14.19 24.66 9.93
CA MET A 59 -14.30 25.87 10.75
C MET A 59 -15.38 25.67 11.83
#